data_AF-A0A949XGL9-F1
#
_entry.id   AF-A0A949XGL9-F1
#
_cell.length_a   1.000
_cell.length_b   1.000
_cell.length_c   1.000
_cell.angle_alpha   90.00
_cell.angle_beta   90.00
_cell.angle_gamma   90.00
#
_symmetry.space_group_name_H-M   'P 1'
#
loop_
_entity.id
_entity.type
_entity.pdbx_description
1 polymer ?
#
loop_
_entity_poly.entity_id
_entity_poly.type
_entity_poly.pdbx_seq_one_letter_code
_entity_poly.pdbx_strand_id
1 'polypeptide(L)'
;MKPYLNPKGIEMATWIEDANGNKCSVEYFGSEEAARAALESLKNCKYCINCSGCSDCSGCSYVRNAKPVESTSGAPKVPIIEDIHKKVYAAATATSESLDMTTWHTCEITHCRAGWVVNLAGEEGKALENFHNTELAAMLIYKASGYEISPVQLYLNNADALRDMKALAEAE
;
A
#
# COMPACT_ATOMS: atom_id res chain seq x y z
N MET A 1 38.37 16.23 -13.89
CA MET A 1 37.26 15.75 -14.75
C MET A 1 36.03 15.73 -13.87
N LYS A 2 35.08 16.66 -14.05
CA LYS A 2 33.89 16.75 -13.18
C LYS A 2 32.84 15.75 -13.68
N PRO A 3 32.19 14.95 -12.81
CA PRO A 3 31.16 14.02 -13.25
C PRO A 3 29.93 14.77 -13.76
N TYR A 4 29.32 14.26 -14.83
CA TYR A 4 28.10 14.80 -15.43
C TYR A 4 26.88 14.47 -14.55
N LEU A 5 26.16 15.50 -14.08
CA LEU A 5 24.92 15.39 -13.33
C LEU A 5 23.69 15.34 -14.28
N ASN A 6 22.74 14.45 -14.01
CA ASN A 6 21.43 14.40 -14.66
C ASN A 6 20.54 15.58 -14.15
N PRO A 7 19.62 16.15 -14.96
CA PRO A 7 18.70 17.24 -14.60
C PRO A 7 17.84 17.08 -13.32
N LYS A 8 17.91 15.95 -12.59
CA LYS A 8 17.27 15.77 -11.27
C LYS A 8 18.22 15.74 -10.07
N GLY A 9 19.53 15.97 -10.26
CA GLY A 9 20.49 16.03 -9.13
C GLY A 9 20.70 14.71 -8.39
N ILE A 10 20.27 13.58 -8.96
CA ILE A 10 20.52 12.24 -8.43
C ILE A 10 21.86 11.78 -9.01
N GLU A 11 22.81 11.45 -8.14
CA GLU A 11 24.07 10.81 -8.54
C GLU A 11 23.74 9.57 -9.37
N MET A 12 24.23 9.53 -10.62
CA MET A 12 24.08 8.38 -11.49
C MET A 12 24.82 7.22 -10.82
N ALA A 13 24.09 6.26 -10.26
CA ALA A 13 24.68 5.11 -9.60
C ALA A 13 25.75 4.46 -10.49
N THR A 14 26.88 4.12 -9.89
CA THR A 14 28.02 3.51 -10.58
C THR A 14 27.75 2.02 -10.72
N TRP A 15 27.49 1.56 -11.95
CA TRP A 15 27.13 0.17 -12.23
C TRP A 15 28.32 -0.64 -12.76
N ILE A 16 28.49 -1.85 -12.21
CA ILE A 16 29.38 -2.89 -12.73
C ILE A 16 28.51 -3.94 -13.41
N GLU A 17 28.80 -4.24 -14.68
CA GLU A 17 27.99 -5.13 -15.52
C GLU A 17 28.79 -6.32 -16.06
N ASP A 18 28.14 -7.49 -16.23
CA ASP A 18 28.73 -8.67 -16.86
C ASP A 18 28.16 -8.94 -18.26
N ALA A 19 28.73 -9.94 -18.96
CA ALA A 19 28.30 -10.35 -20.30
C ALA A 19 26.87 -10.93 -20.36
N ASN A 20 26.30 -11.29 -19.21
CA ASN A 20 24.95 -11.84 -19.07
C ASN A 20 23.92 -10.74 -18.73
N GLY A 21 24.34 -9.47 -18.69
CA GLY A 21 23.49 -8.32 -18.38
C GLY A 21 23.18 -8.15 -16.89
N ASN A 22 23.88 -8.87 -16.00
CA ASN A 22 23.78 -8.66 -14.56
C ASN A 22 24.49 -7.35 -14.18
N LYS A 23 23.94 -6.59 -13.24
CA LYS A 23 24.43 -5.28 -12.81
C LYS A 23 24.48 -5.15 -11.28
N CYS A 24 25.58 -4.67 -10.73
CA CYS A 24 25.71 -4.35 -9.31
C CYS A 24 26.18 -2.90 -9.14
N SER A 25 25.54 -2.12 -8.26
CA SER A 25 25.92 -0.73 -8.02
C SER A 25 26.90 -0.59 -6.86
N VAL A 26 27.94 0.23 -7.05
CA VAL A 26 28.95 0.52 -6.03
C VAL A 26 28.31 1.09 -4.77
N GLU A 27 27.31 1.95 -4.92
CA GLU A 27 26.61 2.61 -3.82
C GLU A 27 25.77 1.62 -2.98
N TYR A 28 25.32 0.51 -3.57
CA TYR A 28 24.58 -0.53 -2.86
C TYR A 28 25.51 -1.43 -2.03
N PHE A 29 26.67 -1.78 -2.59
CA PHE A 29 27.64 -2.66 -1.92
C PHE A 29 28.71 -1.92 -1.11
N GLY A 30 28.78 -0.59 -1.21
CA GLY A 30 29.69 0.28 -0.47
C GLY A 30 31.10 0.40 -1.09
N SER A 31 31.47 -0.46 -2.04
CA SER A 31 32.74 -0.37 -2.77
C SER A 31 32.69 -1.08 -4.12
N GLU A 32 33.61 -0.74 -5.03
CA GLU A 32 33.71 -1.38 -6.35
C GLU A 32 34.10 -2.85 -6.21
N GLU A 33 35.01 -3.16 -5.27
CA GLU A 33 35.45 -4.53 -4.97
C GLU A 33 34.30 -5.39 -4.47
N ALA A 34 33.45 -4.84 -3.59
CA ALA A 34 32.29 -5.54 -3.05
C ALA A 34 31.21 -5.78 -4.13
N ALA A 35 30.94 -4.78 -4.98
CA ALA A 35 30.01 -4.92 -6.10
C ALA A 35 30.51 -5.93 -7.15
N ARG A 36 31.83 -5.98 -7.41
CA ARG A 36 32.45 -6.95 -8.31
C ARG A 36 32.40 -8.36 -7.75
N ALA A 37 32.74 -8.54 -6.47
CA ALA A 37 32.65 -9.84 -5.80
C ALA A 37 31.20 -10.38 -5.78
N ALA A 38 30.21 -9.50 -5.58
CA ALA A 38 28.79 -9.84 -5.67
C ALA A 38 28.41 -10.33 -7.08
N LEU A 39 28.87 -9.61 -8.12
CA LEU A 39 28.62 -9.98 -9.52
C LEU A 39 29.29 -11.31 -9.90
N GLU A 40 30.54 -11.53 -9.48
CA GLU A 40 31.30 -12.77 -9.73
C GLU A 40 30.73 -13.97 -8.98
N SER A 41 30.02 -13.74 -7.87
CA SER A 41 29.37 -14.81 -7.11
C SER A 41 28.13 -15.41 -7.80
N LEU A 42 27.65 -14.78 -8.88
CA LEU A 42 26.46 -15.23 -9.62
C LEU A 42 26.79 -16.43 -10.52
N LYS A 43 25.98 -17.49 -10.44
CA LYS A 43 26.15 -18.69 -11.25
C LYS A 43 24.95 -18.90 -12.16
N ASN A 44 25.14 -18.95 -13.48
CA ASN A 44 24.06 -19.15 -14.45
C ASN A 44 22.91 -18.12 -14.34
N CYS A 45 23.21 -16.89 -13.93
CA CYS A 45 22.23 -15.80 -13.78
C CYS A 45 22.26 -14.85 -14.98
N LYS A 46 21.10 -14.27 -15.33
CA LYS A 46 20.97 -13.25 -16.38
C LYS A 46 20.07 -12.11 -15.94
N TYR A 47 20.47 -10.88 -16.29
CA TYR A 47 19.71 -9.64 -16.01
C TYR A 47 19.40 -9.38 -14.52
N CYS A 48 20.25 -9.85 -13.60
CA CYS A 48 20.11 -9.59 -12.17
C CYS A 48 20.58 -8.19 -11.79
N ILE A 49 19.93 -7.54 -10.80
CA ILE A 49 20.33 -6.22 -10.28
C ILE A 49 20.62 -6.36 -8.78
N ASN A 50 21.82 -5.93 -8.35
CA ASN A 50 22.26 -5.92 -6.95
C ASN A 50 22.12 -7.28 -6.22
N CYS A 51 22.48 -8.37 -6.91
CA CYS A 51 22.43 -9.72 -6.35
C CYS A 51 23.82 -10.20 -5.90
N SER A 52 23.84 -11.04 -4.87
CA SER A 52 25.03 -11.78 -4.42
C SER A 52 24.64 -13.23 -4.06
N GLY A 53 25.53 -14.18 -4.34
CA GLY A 53 25.37 -15.60 -3.98
C GLY A 53 24.22 -16.34 -4.68
N CYS A 54 23.77 -15.87 -5.84
CA CYS A 54 22.61 -16.42 -6.56
C CYS A 54 23.02 -17.47 -7.61
N SER A 55 22.24 -18.54 -7.78
CA SER A 55 22.48 -19.59 -8.80
C SER A 55 21.21 -19.96 -9.59
N ASP A 56 21.35 -20.17 -10.90
CA ASP A 56 20.32 -20.63 -11.85
C ASP A 56 19.08 -19.73 -11.97
N CYS A 57 19.28 -18.41 -11.84
CA CYS A 57 18.18 -17.45 -11.95
C CYS A 57 17.94 -17.00 -13.39
N SER A 58 16.82 -17.42 -13.99
CA SER A 58 16.36 -16.92 -15.29
C SER A 58 15.28 -15.85 -15.09
N GLY A 59 15.68 -14.57 -15.16
CA GLY A 59 14.76 -13.44 -15.25
C GLY A 59 14.03 -13.10 -13.96
N CYS A 60 14.73 -12.45 -13.03
CA CYS A 60 14.06 -11.87 -11.85
C CYS A 60 14.32 -10.37 -11.77
N SER A 61 13.23 -9.61 -11.97
CA SER A 61 13.10 -8.21 -11.56
C SER A 61 12.58 -8.07 -10.12
N TYR A 62 12.46 -9.18 -9.36
CA TYR A 62 12.38 -9.34 -7.89
C TYR A 62 11.60 -10.65 -7.61
N VAL A 63 12.10 -11.46 -6.66
CA VAL A 63 11.41 -12.56 -5.93
C VAL A 63 10.82 -13.76 -6.71
N ARG A 64 11.53 -14.90 -6.73
CA ARG A 64 10.90 -16.23 -6.84
C ARG A 64 11.26 -17.22 -5.73
N ASN A 65 12.29 -16.94 -4.92
CA ASN A 65 12.69 -17.78 -3.77
C ASN A 65 13.13 -16.93 -2.57
N ALA A 66 12.67 -15.68 -2.46
CA ALA A 66 12.75 -15.02 -1.15
C ALA A 66 11.97 -15.90 -0.18
N LYS A 67 12.62 -16.31 0.92
CA LYS A 67 11.90 -16.88 2.07
C LYS A 67 10.72 -15.93 2.37
N PRO A 68 9.54 -16.41 2.81
CA PRO A 68 8.55 -15.51 3.37
C PRO A 68 9.32 -14.68 4.38
N VAL A 69 9.46 -13.37 4.11
CA VAL A 69 9.81 -12.45 5.18
C VAL A 69 8.63 -12.65 6.12
N GLU A 70 8.89 -13.18 7.30
CA GLU A 70 7.85 -13.20 8.31
C GLU A 70 7.35 -11.77 8.43
N SER A 71 6.08 -11.58 8.05
CA SER A 71 5.39 -10.31 8.11
C SER A 71 5.22 -9.97 9.58
N THR A 72 6.26 -9.43 10.20
CA THR A 72 6.20 -8.88 11.54
C THR A 72 6.42 -7.38 11.47
N SER A 73 5.30 -6.68 11.69
CA SER A 73 5.16 -5.37 12.35
C SER A 73 5.63 -4.10 11.62
N GLY A 74 5.03 -3.82 10.46
CA GLY A 74 5.00 -2.47 9.89
C GLY A 74 3.59 -1.97 9.52
N ALA A 75 2.69 -2.88 9.19
CA ALA A 75 1.29 -2.53 8.93
C ALA A 75 0.60 -2.15 10.25
N PRO A 76 -0.08 -1.00 10.32
CA PRO A 76 -0.85 -0.62 11.49
C PRO A 76 -1.94 -1.64 11.77
N LYS A 77 -2.29 -1.80 13.05
CA LYS A 77 -3.37 -2.67 13.50
C LYS A 77 -4.67 -2.27 12.81
N VAL A 78 -5.40 -3.25 12.29
CA VAL A 78 -6.73 -3.02 11.73
C VAL A 78 -7.73 -2.96 12.89
N PRO A 79 -8.39 -1.82 13.13
CA PRO A 79 -9.38 -1.70 14.20
C PRO A 79 -10.68 -2.44 13.84
N ILE A 80 -11.38 -2.90 14.88
CA ILE A 80 -12.70 -3.51 14.78
C ILE A 80 -13.71 -2.47 15.28
N ILE A 81 -14.75 -2.22 14.49
CA ILE A 81 -15.88 -1.37 14.88
C ILE A 81 -17.07 -2.30 15.14
N GLU A 82 -17.44 -2.47 16.41
CA GLU A 82 -18.69 -3.15 16.77
C GLU A 82 -19.89 -2.41 16.20
N ASP A 83 -20.91 -3.12 15.72
CA ASP A 83 -22.10 -2.57 15.09
C ASP A 83 -21.76 -1.54 13.99
N ILE A 84 -20.82 -1.89 13.11
CA ILE A 84 -20.27 -0.96 12.11
C ILE A 84 -21.35 -0.38 11.22
N HIS A 85 -22.37 -1.15 10.84
CA HIS A 85 -23.42 -0.67 9.95
C HIS A 85 -24.29 0.37 10.65
N LYS A 86 -24.69 0.12 11.90
CA LYS A 86 -25.45 1.09 12.70
C LYS A 86 -24.66 2.38 12.95
N LYS A 87 -23.38 2.29 13.31
CA LYS A 87 -22.53 3.46 13.58
C LYS A 87 -22.28 4.30 12.34
N VAL A 88 -21.94 3.66 11.21
CA VAL A 88 -21.71 4.37 9.94
C VAL A 88 -23.00 5.03 9.47
N TYR A 89 -24.14 4.34 9.54
CA TYR A 89 -25.42 4.91 9.14
C TYR A 89 -25.84 6.09 10.03
N ALA A 90 -25.70 5.97 11.35
CA ALA A 90 -26.00 7.05 12.29
C ALA A 90 -25.12 8.29 12.03
N ALA A 91 -23.81 8.09 11.79
CA ALA A 91 -22.90 9.19 11.48
C ALA A 91 -23.23 9.85 10.13
N ALA A 92 -23.46 9.05 9.08
CA ALA A 92 -23.78 9.54 7.74
C ALA A 92 -25.13 10.29 7.68
N THR A 93 -26.02 10.08 8.66
CA THR A 93 -27.35 10.71 8.73
C THR A 93 -27.48 11.74 9.85
N ALA A 94 -26.41 12.04 10.59
CA ALA A 94 -26.45 12.99 11.70
C ALA A 94 -26.93 14.39 11.26
N THR A 95 -26.49 14.83 10.07
CA THR A 95 -26.95 16.04 9.39
C THR A 95 -27.05 15.80 7.87
N SER A 96 -27.74 16.68 7.14
CA SER A 96 -27.80 16.61 5.67
C SER A 96 -26.44 16.79 4.98
N GLU A 97 -25.45 17.35 5.68
CA GLU A 97 -24.10 17.60 5.18
C GLU A 97 -23.09 16.58 5.71
N SER A 98 -23.54 15.56 6.46
CA SER A 98 -22.64 14.55 7.05
C SER A 98 -22.10 13.59 5.99
N LEU A 99 -22.82 13.38 4.87
CA LEU A 99 -22.42 12.48 3.80
C LEU A 99 -22.25 13.21 2.47
N ASP A 100 -21.04 13.11 1.90
CA ASP A 100 -20.79 13.45 0.51
C ASP A 100 -19.97 12.35 -0.16
N MET A 101 -20.60 11.65 -1.11
CA MET A 101 -19.98 10.61 -1.93
C MET A 101 -19.47 11.16 -3.27
N THR A 102 -19.75 12.42 -3.59
CA THR A 102 -19.32 13.06 -4.85
C THR A 102 -17.89 13.56 -4.76
N THR A 103 -17.41 13.85 -3.55
CA THR A 103 -16.07 14.34 -3.30
C THR A 103 -15.25 13.32 -2.51
N TRP A 104 -14.16 12.83 -3.12
CA TRP A 104 -13.24 11.89 -2.47
C TRP A 104 -12.23 12.64 -1.60
N HIS A 105 -12.31 12.44 -0.27
CA HIS A 105 -11.27 12.79 0.71
C HIS A 105 -10.72 14.22 0.71
N THR A 106 -11.54 15.23 0.42
CA THR A 106 -11.10 16.63 0.56
C THR A 106 -11.67 17.36 1.79
N CYS A 107 -12.41 16.67 2.68
CA CYS A 107 -13.23 17.34 3.68
C CYS A 107 -12.90 16.91 5.12
N GLU A 108 -12.78 17.90 6.01
CA GLU A 108 -12.48 17.73 7.45
C GLU A 108 -13.72 17.43 8.31
N ILE A 109 -14.92 17.75 7.81
CA ILE A 109 -16.20 17.68 8.57
C ILE A 109 -17.30 16.87 7.88
N THR A 110 -17.17 16.63 6.57
CA THR A 110 -18.08 15.85 5.74
C THR A 110 -17.31 14.67 5.20
N HIS A 111 -17.85 13.46 5.29
CA HIS A 111 -17.15 12.27 4.84
C HIS A 111 -17.98 11.47 3.86
N CYS A 112 -17.31 10.78 2.94
CA CYS A 112 -17.92 9.68 2.21
C CYS A 112 -18.05 8.47 3.16
N ARG A 113 -18.68 7.40 2.70
CA ARG A 113 -18.83 6.15 3.48
C ARG A 113 -17.49 5.60 3.97
N ALA A 114 -16.46 5.61 3.11
CA ALA A 114 -15.12 5.15 3.50
C ALA A 114 -14.50 6.07 4.55
N GLY A 115 -14.63 7.39 4.40
CA GLY A 115 -14.17 8.36 5.37
C GLY A 115 -14.85 8.20 6.73
N TRP A 116 -16.16 7.92 6.78
CA TRP A 116 -16.84 7.64 8.05
C TRP A 116 -16.31 6.40 8.75
N VAL A 117 -16.01 5.34 8.00
CA VAL A 117 -15.43 4.11 8.57
C VAL A 117 -14.07 4.38 9.19
N VAL A 118 -13.20 5.11 8.48
CA VAL A 118 -11.88 5.49 8.99
C VAL A 118 -11.99 6.42 10.21
N ASN A 119 -12.86 7.42 10.14
CA ASN A 119 -13.06 8.38 11.23
C ASN A 119 -13.61 7.71 12.51
N LEU A 120 -14.58 6.81 12.37
CA LEU A 120 -15.13 6.02 13.49
C LEU A 120 -14.11 5.05 14.10
N ALA A 121 -13.13 4.62 13.31
CA ALA A 121 -12.00 3.81 13.77
C ALA A 121 -10.90 4.62 14.51
N GLY A 122 -11.03 5.95 14.59
CA GLY A 122 -10.14 6.82 15.35
C GLY A 122 -8.69 6.82 14.84
N GLU A 123 -7.73 7.00 15.75
CA GLU A 123 -6.30 7.09 15.41
C GLU A 123 -5.76 5.82 14.73
N GLU A 124 -6.26 4.64 15.09
CA GLU A 124 -5.90 3.38 14.41
C GLU A 124 -6.40 3.38 12.96
N GLY A 125 -7.63 3.85 12.71
CA GLY A 125 -8.18 4.02 11.37
C GLY A 125 -7.37 4.99 10.53
N LYS A 126 -7.04 6.16 11.10
CA LYS A 126 -6.22 7.19 10.44
C LYS A 126 -4.80 6.70 10.12
N ALA A 127 -4.18 5.93 11.03
CA ALA A 127 -2.90 5.30 10.76
C ALA A 127 -2.99 4.30 9.60
N LEU A 128 -4.07 3.52 9.53
CA LEU A 128 -4.32 2.56 8.46
C LEU A 128 -4.56 3.24 7.11
N GLU A 129 -5.32 4.34 7.09
CA GLU A 129 -5.51 5.19 5.91
C GLU A 129 -4.19 5.75 5.39
N ASN A 130 -3.35 6.32 6.28
CA ASN A 130 -2.04 6.86 5.93
C ASN A 130 -1.08 5.80 5.35
N PHE A 131 -1.17 4.57 5.86
CA PHE A 131 -0.32 3.47 5.40
C PHE A 131 -0.77 2.90 4.05
N HIS A 132 -2.08 2.90 3.81
CA HIS A 132 -2.67 2.40 2.57
C HIS A 132 -3.23 3.56 1.74
N ASN A 133 -4.55 3.68 1.75
CA ASN A 133 -5.39 4.75 1.28
C ASN A 133 -6.75 4.52 1.97
N THR A 134 -7.69 5.43 1.80
CA THR A 134 -8.97 5.30 2.50
C THR A 134 -9.82 4.13 2.02
N GLU A 135 -9.78 3.82 0.72
CA GLU A 135 -10.57 2.72 0.15
C GLU A 135 -10.17 1.39 0.80
N LEU A 136 -8.87 1.06 0.75
CA LEU A 136 -8.34 -0.16 1.32
C LEU A 136 -8.46 -0.17 2.85
N ALA A 137 -8.22 0.97 3.53
CA ALA A 137 -8.42 1.05 4.97
C ALA A 137 -9.86 0.75 5.37
N ALA A 138 -10.85 1.34 4.70
CA ALA A 138 -12.26 1.09 4.97
C ALA A 138 -12.64 -0.38 4.70
N MET A 139 -12.17 -0.96 3.60
CA MET A 139 -12.41 -2.38 3.28
C MET A 139 -11.83 -3.32 4.34
N LEU A 140 -10.62 -3.05 4.81
CA LEU A 140 -9.97 -3.83 5.86
C LEU A 140 -10.74 -3.73 7.19
N ILE A 141 -11.19 -2.53 7.55
CA ILE A 141 -12.00 -2.30 8.77
C ILE A 141 -13.34 -3.01 8.67
N TYR A 142 -14.06 -2.92 7.54
CA TYR A 142 -15.29 -3.67 7.30
C TYR A 142 -15.07 -5.18 7.49
N LYS A 143 -14.03 -5.71 6.84
CA LYS A 143 -13.70 -7.13 6.90
C LYS A 143 -13.38 -7.58 8.32
N ALA A 144 -12.56 -6.81 9.05
CA ALA A 144 -12.24 -7.08 10.45
C ALA A 144 -13.48 -6.98 11.36
N SER A 145 -14.45 -6.14 11.00
CA SER A 145 -15.73 -5.95 11.69
C SER A 145 -16.81 -6.95 11.26
N GLY A 146 -16.47 -7.96 10.47
CA GLY A 146 -17.36 -9.09 10.12
C GLY A 146 -18.14 -8.93 8.82
N TYR A 147 -17.89 -7.90 8.01
CA TYR A 147 -18.59 -7.68 6.75
C TYR A 147 -17.63 -7.47 5.58
N GLU A 148 -17.75 -8.24 4.50
CA GLU A 148 -16.92 -8.05 3.31
C GLU A 148 -17.62 -7.11 2.32
N ILE A 149 -17.25 -5.83 2.36
CA ILE A 149 -17.84 -4.81 1.49
C ILE A 149 -17.30 -4.93 0.05
N SER A 150 -18.20 -4.85 -0.93
CA SER A 150 -17.80 -4.67 -2.33
C SER A 150 -17.25 -3.26 -2.54
N PRO A 151 -16.10 -3.07 -3.22
CA PRO A 151 -15.53 -1.75 -3.49
C PRO A 151 -16.53 -0.79 -4.16
N VAL A 152 -17.39 -1.30 -5.05
CA VAL A 152 -18.41 -0.51 -5.77
C VAL A 152 -19.32 0.25 -4.81
N GLN A 153 -19.59 -0.29 -3.62
CA GLN A 153 -20.43 0.32 -2.59
C GLN A 153 -19.82 1.60 -1.99
N LEU A 154 -18.50 1.81 -2.15
CA LEU A 154 -17.80 3.02 -1.72
C LEU A 154 -17.86 4.15 -2.76
N TYR A 155 -18.33 3.87 -3.97
CA TYR A 155 -18.39 4.82 -5.10
C TYR A 155 -19.84 5.14 -5.54
N LEU A 156 -20.85 4.69 -4.78
CA LEU A 156 -22.23 5.04 -5.04
C LEU A 156 -22.50 6.53 -4.83
N ASN A 157 -23.56 7.05 -5.44
CA ASN A 157 -24.07 8.38 -5.10
C ASN A 157 -24.68 8.39 -3.67
N ASN A 158 -24.90 9.59 -3.12
CA ASN A 158 -25.39 9.76 -1.75
C ASN A 158 -26.70 8.99 -1.47
N ALA A 159 -27.66 9.03 -2.40
CA ALA A 159 -28.97 8.42 -2.18
C ALA A 159 -28.90 6.88 -2.15
N ASP A 160 -28.13 6.28 -3.07
CA ASP A 160 -27.96 4.83 -3.12
C ASP A 160 -27.06 4.34 -1.98
N ALA A 161 -26.02 5.09 -1.61
CA ALA A 161 -25.18 4.80 -0.45
C ALA A 161 -25.99 4.80 0.85
N LEU A 162 -26.85 5.81 1.07
CA LEU A 162 -27.73 5.87 2.25
C LEU A 162 -28.73 4.71 2.28
N ARG A 163 -29.29 4.32 1.13
CA ARG A 163 -30.21 3.19 1.03
C ARG A 163 -29.51 1.88 1.42
N ASP A 164 -28.31 1.64 0.91
CA ASP A 164 -27.50 0.47 1.25
C ASP A 164 -27.11 0.46 2.74
N MET A 165 -26.58 1.57 3.25
CA MET A 165 -26.19 1.68 4.67
C MET A 165 -27.37 1.49 5.62
N LYS A 166 -28.56 2.01 5.27
CA LYS A 166 -29.78 1.80 6.05
C LYS A 166 -30.17 0.32 6.09
N ALA A 167 -30.20 -0.34 4.93
CA ALA A 167 -30.58 -1.74 4.84
C ALA A 167 -29.63 -2.65 5.65
N LEU A 168 -28.33 -2.36 5.64
CA LEU A 168 -27.34 -3.06 6.44
C LEU A 168 -27.50 -2.79 7.94
N ALA A 169 -27.77 -1.54 8.34
CA ALA A 169 -27.95 -1.18 9.74
C ALA A 169 -29.22 -1.80 10.36
N GLU A 170 -30.26 -2.02 9.56
CA GLU A 170 -31.51 -2.66 9.99
C GLU A 170 -31.41 -4.21 10.04
N ALA A 171 -30.45 -4.80 9.32
CA ALA A 171 -30.25 -6.25 9.24
C ALA A 171 -29.28 -6.81 10.30
N GLU A 172 -28.54 -5.93 10.98
CA GLU A 172 -27.57 -6.21 12.04
C GLU A 172 -28.23 -6.28 13.43
#